data_AF-A0A6B2G8J0-F1
#
_entry.id   AF-A0A6B2G8J0-F1
#
_cell.length_a   1.000
_cell.length_b   1.000
_cell.length_c   1.000
_cell.angle_alpha   90.00
_cell.angle_beta   90.00
_cell.angle_gamma   90.00
#
_symmetry.space_group_name_H-M   'P 1'
#
loop_
_entity.id
_entity.type
_entity.pdbx_description
1 polymer ?
#
loop_
_entity_poly.entity_id
_entity_poly.type
_entity_poly.pdbx_seq_one_letter_code
_entity_poly.pdbx_strand_id
1 'polypeptide(L)'
;AIFIALIIYVSQSGGPVMVHIDSNWKMVPFVTQASEYFAEYLYKDYWLFLDELANYNLSNIPLCSLNDYEIALEITSKISPSNVDSLTFSLAMHERLPKIEFYHTIAGDKKISFDCSNVFVLEDEIICGWQAFESKFKVLKNSQIEAISKWDRIYNLTETNNNSPLVYYYQDILHSD
;
A
#
# COMPACT_ATOMS: atom_id res chain seq x y z
N ALA A 1 6.04 16.36 -16.62
CA ALA A 1 5.58 15.51 -17.72
C ALA A 1 6.72 14.58 -18.09
N ILE A 2 6.51 13.27 -18.01
CA ILE A 2 7.47 12.28 -18.51
C ILE A 2 7.20 12.15 -20.02
N PHE A 3 8.18 12.43 -20.85
CA PHE A 3 8.11 12.25 -22.30
C PHE A 3 8.86 10.97 -22.66
N ILE A 4 8.15 9.99 -23.20
CA ILE A 4 8.76 8.79 -23.78
C ILE A 4 8.94 9.05 -25.27
N ALA A 5 10.19 9.20 -25.71
CA ALA A 5 10.54 9.29 -27.13
C ALA A 5 10.83 7.89 -27.66
N LEU A 6 9.96 7.39 -28.53
CA LEU A 6 10.08 6.04 -29.09
C LEU A 6 10.52 6.15 -30.55
N ILE A 7 11.74 5.70 -30.85
CA ILE A 7 12.27 5.64 -32.22
C ILE A 7 12.07 4.21 -32.73
N ILE A 8 11.14 4.03 -33.66
CA ILE A 8 10.85 2.73 -34.28
C ILE A 8 11.48 2.69 -35.67
N TYR A 9 12.35 1.71 -35.90
CA TYR A 9 12.86 1.38 -37.23
C TYR A 9 12.02 0.24 -37.82
N VAL A 10 11.29 0.52 -38.90
CA VAL A 10 10.42 -0.46 -39.57
C VAL A 10 11.10 -0.97 -40.84
N SER A 11 11.29 -2.29 -40.94
CA SER A 11 11.77 -2.97 -42.16
C SER A 11 10.60 -3.62 -42.92
N GLN A 12 10.65 -3.62 -44.25
CA GLN A 12 9.58 -4.07 -45.15
C GLN A 12 9.29 -5.58 -45.17
N SER A 13 9.86 -6.40 -44.29
CA SER A 13 9.42 -7.79 -44.12
C SER A 13 8.23 -7.83 -43.15
N GLY A 14 7.02 -8.02 -43.67
CA GLY A 14 5.74 -7.88 -42.95
C GLY A 14 5.52 -8.87 -41.79
N GLY A 15 6.16 -8.61 -40.66
CA GLY A 15 5.86 -9.19 -39.36
C GLY A 15 5.43 -8.11 -38.36
N PRO A 16 4.75 -8.47 -37.26
CA PRO A 16 4.37 -7.52 -36.23
C PRO A 16 5.61 -6.91 -35.57
N VAL A 17 5.60 -5.58 -35.39
CA VAL A 17 6.58 -4.88 -34.55
C VAL A 17 6.03 -4.85 -33.12
N MET A 18 6.79 -5.44 -32.18
CA MET A 18 6.43 -5.46 -30.77
C MET A 18 7.35 -4.50 -30.00
N VAL A 19 6.74 -3.62 -29.19
CA VAL A 19 7.43 -2.67 -28.33
C VAL A 19 7.01 -2.95 -26.90
N HIS A 20 7.98 -3.11 -26.01
CA HIS A 20 7.75 -3.30 -24.58
C HIS A 20 8.26 -2.08 -23.82
N ILE A 21 7.49 -1.67 -22.81
CA ILE A 21 7.90 -0.67 -21.83
C ILE A 21 8.06 -1.43 -20.53
N ASP A 22 9.24 -1.30 -19.92
CA ASP A 22 9.57 -1.91 -18.65
C ASP A 22 9.87 -0.83 -17.62
N SER A 23 9.54 -1.10 -16.36
CA SER A 23 9.80 -0.21 -15.23
C SER A 23 10.74 -0.90 -14.25
N ASN A 24 11.64 -0.14 -13.64
CA ASN A 24 12.55 -0.67 -12.61
C ASN A 24 11.89 -0.83 -11.23
N TRP A 25 10.57 -0.61 -11.12
CA TRP A 25 9.86 -0.75 -9.85
C TRP A 25 9.67 -2.23 -9.53
N LYS A 26 9.77 -2.57 -8.24
CA LYS A 26 9.47 -3.93 -7.80
C LYS A 26 8.01 -4.24 -8.09
N MET A 27 7.75 -5.46 -8.55
CA MET A 27 6.39 -5.98 -8.59
C MET A 27 5.84 -6.06 -7.18
N VAL A 28 4.59 -5.64 -7.02
CA VAL A 28 3.86 -5.66 -5.77
C VAL A 28 2.48 -6.29 -6.00
N PRO A 29 1.89 -6.90 -4.96
CA PRO A 29 0.59 -7.55 -5.08
C PRO A 29 -0.50 -6.62 -5.62
N PHE A 30 -1.46 -7.19 -6.34
CA PHE A 30 -2.66 -6.49 -6.77
C PHE A 30 -3.50 -6.02 -5.59
N VAL A 31 -3.60 -6.77 -4.49
CA VAL A 31 -4.27 -6.30 -3.27
C VAL A 31 -3.61 -5.05 -2.66
N THR A 32 -2.29 -4.92 -2.75
CA THR A 32 -1.56 -3.71 -2.32
C THR A 32 -1.83 -2.54 -3.26
N GLN A 33 -1.86 -2.78 -4.57
CA GLN A 33 -2.25 -1.75 -5.54
C GLN A 33 -3.71 -1.31 -5.36
N ALA A 34 -4.61 -2.25 -5.10
CA ALA A 34 -6.01 -1.97 -4.84
C ALA A 34 -6.18 -1.15 -3.56
N SER A 35 -5.49 -1.52 -2.47
CA SER A 35 -5.43 -0.73 -1.24
C SER A 35 -5.08 0.74 -1.53
N GLU A 36 -4.04 1.01 -2.32
CA GLU A 36 -3.67 2.39 -2.69
C GLU A 36 -4.66 3.06 -3.65
N TYR A 37 -5.36 2.31 -4.49
CA TYR A 37 -6.47 2.83 -5.29
C TYR A 37 -7.60 3.33 -4.37
N PHE A 38 -8.01 2.53 -3.39
CA PHE A 38 -9.02 2.94 -2.42
C PHE A 38 -8.56 4.14 -1.60
N ALA A 39 -7.29 4.13 -1.16
CA ALA A 39 -6.74 5.22 -0.35
C ALA A 39 -6.71 6.58 -1.08
N GLU A 40 -6.64 6.57 -2.42
CA GLU A 40 -6.65 7.81 -3.22
C GLU A 40 -8.07 8.20 -3.67
N TYR A 41 -8.83 7.25 -4.20
CA TYR A 41 -10.07 7.54 -4.92
C TYR A 41 -11.33 7.29 -4.10
N LEU A 42 -11.26 6.36 -3.14
CA LEU A 42 -12.40 5.87 -2.39
C LEU A 42 -12.08 5.83 -0.89
N TYR A 43 -11.51 6.91 -0.34
CA TYR A 43 -10.96 6.93 1.02
C TYR A 43 -11.97 6.50 2.10
N LYS A 44 -13.27 6.74 1.87
CA LYS A 44 -14.35 6.29 2.79
C LYS A 44 -14.42 4.77 2.92
N ASP A 45 -14.08 4.05 1.85
CA ASP A 45 -14.14 2.59 1.78
C ASP A 45 -12.75 1.97 2.01
N TYR A 46 -11.69 2.78 2.12
CA TYR A 46 -10.31 2.30 2.27
C TYR A 46 -10.11 1.40 3.49
N TRP A 47 -10.59 1.83 4.67
CA TRP A 47 -10.45 1.02 5.88
C TRP A 47 -11.31 -0.25 5.81
N LEU A 48 -12.49 -0.18 5.18
CA LEU A 48 -13.32 -1.37 4.92
C LEU A 48 -12.62 -2.36 3.98
N PHE A 49 -11.88 -1.87 2.98
CA PHE A 49 -11.09 -2.72 2.10
C PHE A 49 -10.02 -3.49 2.90
N LEU A 50 -9.30 -2.80 3.80
CA LEU A 50 -8.30 -3.44 4.66
C LEU A 50 -8.92 -4.44 5.64
N ASP A 51 -10.07 -4.10 6.24
CA ASP A 51 -10.81 -4.98 7.14
C ASP A 51 -11.27 -6.26 6.42
N GLU A 52 -11.74 -6.14 5.18
CA GLU A 52 -12.12 -7.29 4.36
C GLU A 52 -10.90 -8.12 3.93
N LEU A 53 -9.80 -7.45 3.56
CA LEU A 53 -8.56 -8.10 3.16
C LEU A 53 -7.97 -8.98 4.27
N ALA A 54 -8.10 -8.55 5.53
CA ALA A 54 -7.65 -9.32 6.70
C ALA A 54 -8.35 -10.70 6.84
N ASN A 55 -9.48 -10.93 6.16
CA ASN A 55 -10.14 -12.23 6.15
C ASN A 55 -9.51 -13.24 5.17
N TYR A 56 -8.55 -12.80 4.34
CA TYR A 56 -7.87 -13.64 3.36
C TYR A 56 -6.48 -14.03 3.85
N ASN A 57 -6.10 -15.30 3.64
CA ASN A 57 -4.72 -15.73 3.86
C ASN A 57 -3.86 -15.39 2.65
N LEU A 58 -3.07 -14.33 2.76
CA LEU A 58 -2.23 -13.81 1.68
C LEU A 58 -0.83 -14.44 1.65
N SER A 59 -0.41 -15.15 2.69
CA SER A 59 0.99 -15.59 2.89
C SER A 59 1.50 -16.59 1.86
N ASN A 60 0.58 -17.29 1.17
CA ASN A 60 0.93 -18.27 0.14
C ASN A 60 0.60 -17.78 -1.27
N ILE A 61 0.15 -16.53 -1.43
CA ILE A 61 -0.28 -16.02 -2.73
C ILE A 61 0.95 -15.55 -3.51
N PRO A 62 1.22 -16.13 -4.70
CA PRO A 62 2.31 -15.63 -5.53
C PRO A 62 2.02 -14.18 -5.95
N LEU A 63 3.07 -13.35 -5.94
CA LEU A 63 3.00 -11.96 -6.38
C LEU A 63 2.41 -11.88 -7.80
N CYS A 64 1.49 -10.94 -8.00
CA CYS A 64 0.86 -10.68 -9.29
C CYS A 64 0.16 -11.92 -9.90
N SER A 65 -0.32 -12.84 -9.06
CA SER A 65 -1.09 -13.99 -9.52
C SER A 65 -2.54 -13.64 -9.85
N LEU A 66 -3.20 -14.50 -10.61
CA LEU A 66 -4.64 -14.37 -10.86
C LEU A 66 -5.44 -14.37 -9.55
N ASN A 67 -5.03 -15.18 -8.57
CA ASN A 67 -5.69 -15.26 -7.27
C ASN A 67 -5.61 -13.94 -6.48
N ASP A 68 -4.44 -13.30 -6.46
CA ASP A 68 -4.23 -11.95 -5.89
C ASP A 68 -5.14 -10.90 -6.54
N TYR A 69 -5.22 -10.93 -7.87
CA TYR A 69 -6.10 -10.05 -8.65
C TYR A 69 -7.58 -10.30 -8.34
N GLU A 70 -8.01 -11.57 -8.31
CA GLU A 70 -9.39 -11.96 -8.03
C GLU A 70 -9.83 -11.56 -6.62
N ILE A 71 -8.96 -11.68 -5.61
CA ILE A 71 -9.25 -11.22 -4.24
C ILE A 71 -9.50 -9.71 -4.22
N ALA A 72 -8.65 -8.93 -4.88
CA ALA A 72 -8.81 -7.48 -4.95
C ALA A 72 -10.17 -7.09 -5.58
N LEU A 73 -10.58 -7.79 -6.64
CA LEU A 73 -11.88 -7.57 -7.28
C LEU A 73 -13.06 -8.07 -6.43
N GLU A 74 -12.93 -9.21 -5.76
CA GLU A 74 -13.97 -9.79 -4.91
C GLU A 74 -14.30 -8.83 -3.76
N ILE A 75 -13.28 -8.37 -3.02
CA ILE A 75 -13.45 -7.39 -1.94
C ILE A 75 -14.12 -6.13 -2.47
N THR A 76 -13.66 -5.62 -3.62
CA THR A 76 -14.23 -4.42 -4.25
C THR A 76 -15.68 -4.62 -4.65
N SER A 77 -16.04 -5.80 -5.18
CA SER A 77 -17.41 -6.13 -5.56
C SER A 77 -18.35 -6.12 -4.34
N LYS A 78 -17.83 -6.47 -3.16
CA LYS A 78 -18.59 -6.48 -1.90
C LYS A 78 -18.79 -5.07 -1.35
N ILE A 79 -17.72 -4.27 -1.27
CA ILE A 79 -17.75 -2.98 -0.55
C ILE A 79 -18.03 -1.77 -1.44
N SER A 80 -17.67 -1.84 -2.73
CA SER A 80 -17.79 -0.73 -3.68
C SER A 80 -18.07 -1.25 -5.11
N PRO A 81 -19.19 -1.97 -5.34
CA PRO A 81 -19.47 -2.71 -6.57
C PRO A 81 -19.43 -1.85 -7.84
N SER A 82 -19.80 -0.58 -7.76
CA SER A 82 -19.75 0.36 -8.89
C SER A 82 -18.33 0.69 -9.37
N ASN A 83 -17.30 0.33 -8.59
CA ASN A 83 -15.91 0.69 -8.85
C ASN A 83 -15.04 -0.48 -9.35
N VAL A 84 -15.62 -1.67 -9.55
CA VAL A 84 -14.88 -2.85 -10.01
C VAL A 84 -14.18 -2.60 -11.36
N ASP A 85 -14.88 -2.00 -12.33
CA ASP A 85 -14.31 -1.69 -13.65
C ASP A 85 -13.19 -0.65 -13.56
N SER A 86 -13.38 0.38 -12.73
CA SER A 86 -12.37 1.43 -12.49
C SER A 86 -11.12 0.86 -11.82
N LEU A 87 -11.29 -0.02 -10.81
CA LEU A 87 -10.17 -0.71 -10.19
C LEU A 87 -9.47 -1.62 -11.20
N THR A 88 -10.23 -2.41 -11.97
CA THR A 88 -9.69 -3.30 -13.01
C THR A 88 -8.78 -2.54 -13.98
N PHE A 89 -9.24 -1.38 -14.44
CA PHE A 89 -8.44 -0.51 -15.29
C PHE A 89 -7.19 0.01 -14.59
N SER A 90 -7.31 0.48 -13.34
CA SER A 90 -6.16 1.00 -12.56
C SER A 90 -5.09 -0.08 -12.32
N LEU A 91 -5.50 -1.31 -12.01
CA LEU A 91 -4.60 -2.46 -11.84
C LEU A 91 -3.90 -2.83 -13.15
N ALA A 92 -4.61 -2.85 -14.27
CA ALA A 92 -4.03 -3.11 -15.60
C ALA A 92 -2.99 -2.04 -16.00
N MET A 93 -3.20 -0.79 -15.57
CA MET A 93 -2.27 0.31 -15.81
C MET A 93 -1.11 0.37 -14.82
N HIS A 94 -1.14 -0.42 -13.74
CA HIS A 94 -0.15 -0.39 -12.66
C HIS A 94 0.10 1.03 -12.10
N GLU A 95 -0.94 1.87 -12.10
CA GLU A 95 -0.81 3.31 -11.82
C GLU A 95 -0.35 3.59 -10.38
N ARG A 96 -0.56 2.65 -9.46
CA ARG A 96 -0.22 2.79 -8.04
C ARG A 96 1.22 2.41 -7.68
N LEU A 97 1.95 1.72 -8.57
CA LEU A 97 3.33 1.31 -8.31
C LEU A 97 4.28 2.43 -7.86
N PRO A 98 4.31 3.64 -8.48
CA PRO A 98 5.24 4.68 -8.04
C PRO A 98 4.96 5.17 -6.62
N LYS A 99 3.68 5.15 -6.19
CA LYS A 99 3.30 5.55 -4.83
C LYS A 99 3.69 4.49 -3.81
N ILE A 100 3.54 3.21 -4.15
CA ILE A 100 3.99 2.11 -3.31
C ILE A 100 5.51 2.13 -3.14
N GLU A 101 6.26 2.37 -4.22
CA GLU A 101 7.72 2.50 -4.16
C GLU A 101 8.17 3.70 -3.32
N PHE A 102 7.40 4.79 -3.33
CA PHE A 102 7.62 5.91 -2.42
C PHE A 102 7.51 5.48 -0.95
N TYR A 103 6.49 4.69 -0.58
CA TYR A 103 6.38 4.15 0.79
C TYR A 103 7.51 3.18 1.14
N HIS A 104 7.96 2.34 0.20
CA HIS A 104 9.15 1.52 0.40
C HIS A 104 10.40 2.35 0.67
N THR A 105 10.57 3.47 -0.04
CA THR A 105 11.69 4.39 0.16
C THR A 105 11.65 5.02 1.55
N ILE A 106 10.47 5.50 1.99
CA ILE A 106 10.29 6.04 3.35
C ILE A 106 10.63 4.99 4.41
N ALA A 107 10.12 3.77 4.26
CA ALA A 107 10.38 2.68 5.21
C ALA A 107 11.89 2.33 5.25
N GLY A 108 12.57 2.33 4.10
CA GLY A 108 14.00 2.13 3.98
C GLY A 108 14.82 3.23 4.67
N ASP A 109 14.45 4.51 4.46
CA ASP A 109 15.10 5.67 5.08
C ASP A 109 14.96 5.65 6.61
N LYS A 110 13.77 5.26 7.09
CA LYS A 110 13.50 5.03 8.53
C LYS A 110 14.12 3.74 9.07
N LYS A 111 14.74 2.91 8.23
CA LYS A 111 15.33 1.61 8.59
C LYS A 111 14.33 0.66 9.26
N ILE A 112 13.08 0.69 8.79
CA ILE A 112 12.04 -0.26 9.21
C ILE A 112 12.48 -1.67 8.79
N SER A 113 12.59 -2.58 9.75
CA SER A 113 12.78 -4.00 9.46
C SER A 113 11.42 -4.70 9.40
N PHE A 114 11.22 -5.51 8.36
CA PHE A 114 10.05 -6.38 8.20
C PHE A 114 10.29 -7.79 8.73
N ASP A 115 11.35 -8.01 9.52
CA ASP A 115 11.53 -9.25 10.31
C ASP A 115 10.44 -9.42 11.39
N CYS A 116 9.66 -8.36 11.60
CA CYS A 116 8.53 -8.28 12.52
C CYS A 116 7.24 -8.15 11.73
N SER A 117 6.24 -8.96 12.05
CA SER A 117 4.93 -8.94 11.39
C SER A 117 4.16 -7.62 11.63
N ASN A 118 4.48 -6.93 12.73
CA ASN A 118 3.90 -5.64 13.11
C ASN A 118 5.02 -4.70 13.59
N VAL A 119 5.16 -3.54 12.97
CA VAL A 119 6.12 -2.52 13.40
C VAL A 119 5.41 -1.21 13.68
N PHE A 120 5.69 -0.64 14.84
CA PHE A 120 5.18 0.65 15.27
C PHE A 120 6.33 1.64 15.38
N VAL A 121 6.11 2.89 14.98
CA VAL A 121 7.02 3.99 15.27
C VAL A 121 6.31 4.98 16.18
N LEU A 122 6.92 5.25 17.33
CA LEU A 122 6.42 6.13 18.37
C LEU A 122 7.57 7.00 18.87
N GLU A 123 7.49 8.31 18.68
CA GLU A 123 8.54 9.30 19.03
C GLU A 123 9.92 8.91 18.44
N ASP A 124 9.97 8.68 17.12
CA ASP A 124 11.14 8.16 16.38
C ASP A 124 11.66 6.77 16.81
N GLU A 125 11.04 6.11 17.78
CA GLU A 125 11.44 4.78 18.22
C GLU A 125 10.69 3.68 17.46
N ILE A 126 11.46 2.77 16.86
CA ILE A 126 10.93 1.59 16.16
C ILE A 126 10.66 0.47 17.18
N ILE A 127 9.43 0.00 17.22
CA ILE A 127 8.95 -1.01 18.16
C ILE A 127 8.39 -2.19 17.38
N CYS A 128 8.99 -3.35 17.59
CA CYS A 128 8.58 -4.61 16.98
C CYS A 128 7.53 -5.32 17.84
N GLY A 129 6.34 -5.58 17.28
CA GLY A 129 5.29 -6.39 17.88
C GLY A 129 4.37 -5.65 18.86
N TRP A 130 3.12 -6.14 18.92
CA TRP A 130 2.04 -5.52 19.70
C TRP A 130 2.34 -5.42 21.21
N GLN A 131 2.89 -6.47 21.81
CA GLN A 131 3.15 -6.52 23.25
C GLN A 131 4.18 -5.47 23.71
N ALA A 132 5.25 -5.28 22.93
CA ALA A 132 6.27 -4.27 23.19
C ALA A 132 5.71 -2.86 23.00
N PHE A 133 4.91 -2.67 21.95
CA PHE A 133 4.19 -1.41 21.71
C PHE A 133 3.28 -1.05 22.87
N GLU A 134 2.41 -1.98 23.30
CA GLU A 134 1.45 -1.73 24.39
C GLU A 134 2.15 -1.35 25.70
N SER A 135 3.26 -2.02 26.02
CA SER A 135 4.05 -1.75 27.22
C SER A 135 4.63 -0.34 27.23
N LYS A 136 5.13 0.13 26.09
CA LYS A 136 5.66 1.49 25.94
C LYS A 136 4.57 2.55 25.91
N PHE A 137 3.50 2.28 25.17
CA PHE A 137 2.36 3.18 25.04
C PHE A 137 1.75 3.53 26.40
N LYS A 138 1.64 2.55 27.32
CA LYS A 138 1.13 2.77 28.70
C LYS A 138 1.96 3.73 29.55
N VAL A 139 3.25 3.87 29.25
CA VAL A 139 4.19 4.70 30.04
C VAL A 139 4.38 6.08 29.41
N LEU A 140 3.84 6.31 28.21
CA LEU A 140 3.93 7.58 27.51
C LEU A 140 3.15 8.67 28.27
N LYS A 141 3.85 9.72 28.70
CA LYS A 141 3.26 10.81 29.51
C LYS A 141 3.03 12.09 28.73
N ASN A 142 3.83 12.34 27.70
CA ASN A 142 3.75 13.47 26.78
C ASN A 142 4.24 12.96 25.44
N SER A 143 3.58 13.34 24.34
CA SER A 143 4.06 13.06 23.00
C SER A 143 4.53 14.33 22.31
N GLN A 144 5.67 14.27 21.62
CA GLN A 144 5.94 15.28 20.61
C GLN A 144 4.96 15.13 19.45
N ILE A 145 4.44 16.25 18.95
CA ILE A 145 3.59 16.25 17.76
C ILE A 145 4.53 16.07 16.56
N GLU A 146 4.63 14.85 16.06
CA GLU A 146 5.22 14.59 14.75
C GLU A 146 4.31 15.17 13.65
N ALA A 147 4.92 15.71 12.60
CA ALA A 147 4.18 16.31 11.50
C ALA A 147 3.52 15.21 10.65
N ILE A 148 2.19 15.21 10.61
CA ILE A 148 1.43 14.36 9.69
C ILE A 148 1.69 14.84 8.27
N SER A 149 2.20 13.94 7.44
CA SER A 149 2.45 14.21 6.04
C SER A 149 1.18 14.03 5.20
N LYS A 150 1.08 14.72 4.07
CA LYS A 150 -0.10 14.67 3.19
C LYS A 150 -0.42 13.24 2.67
N TRP A 151 0.58 12.38 2.60
CA TRP A 151 0.43 11.00 2.12
C TRP A 151 0.08 10.00 3.22
N ASP A 152 0.03 10.42 4.48
CA ASP A 152 -0.30 9.54 5.59
C ASP A 152 -1.80 9.17 5.56
N ARG A 153 -2.10 7.92 5.89
CA ARG A 153 -3.48 7.42 6.01
C ARG A 153 -3.86 7.46 7.47
N ILE A 154 -4.81 8.33 7.78
CA ILE A 154 -5.21 8.61 9.14
C ILE A 154 -6.42 7.76 9.51
N TYR A 155 -6.24 6.89 10.50
CA TYR A 155 -7.35 6.18 11.13
C TYR A 155 -7.85 6.98 12.34
N ASN A 156 -9.13 7.38 12.29
CA ASN A 156 -9.87 7.87 13.45
C ASN A 156 -9.22 9.05 14.25
N LEU A 157 -8.65 10.05 13.55
CA LEU A 157 -8.32 11.33 14.19
C LEU A 157 -9.60 12.14 14.45
N THR A 158 -9.92 12.34 15.71
CA THR A 158 -10.98 13.26 16.17
C THR A 158 -10.36 14.48 16.83
N GLU A 159 -11.07 15.61 16.88
CA GLU A 159 -10.61 16.83 17.57
C GLU A 159 -10.31 16.59 19.07
N THR A 160 -10.93 15.56 19.68
CA THR A 160 -10.67 15.14 21.07
C THR A 160 -9.35 14.38 21.24
N ASN A 161 -8.74 13.89 20.15
CA ASN A 161 -7.51 13.09 20.14
C ASN A 161 -6.28 13.90 19.71
N ASN A 162 -6.37 15.23 19.58
CA ASN A 162 -5.23 16.07 19.17
C ASN A 162 -4.05 16.06 20.16
N ASN A 163 -4.27 15.60 21.40
CA ASN A 163 -3.22 15.43 22.41
C ASN A 163 -2.75 13.98 22.56
N SER A 164 -3.28 13.04 21.77
CA SER A 164 -2.84 11.66 21.78
C SER A 164 -1.55 11.51 20.99
N PRO A 165 -0.64 10.60 21.40
CA PRO A 165 0.56 10.29 20.62
C PRO A 165 0.22 9.84 19.21
N LEU A 166 0.96 10.37 18.23
CA LEU A 166 0.94 9.85 16.87
C LEU A 166 1.73 8.54 16.82
N VAL A 167 1.13 7.52 16.21
CA VAL A 167 1.74 6.20 16.02
C VAL A 167 1.72 5.90 14.54
N TYR A 168 2.89 5.64 13.96
CA TYR A 168 2.97 5.11 12.60
C TYR A 168 3.00 3.59 12.66
N TYR A 169 2.21 2.95 11.81
CA TYR A 169 2.14 1.51 11.69
C TYR A 169 2.68 1.08 10.33
N TYR A 170 3.63 0.14 10.36
CA TYR A 170 4.22 -0.48 9.18
C TYR A 170 4.01 -1.99 9.27
N GLN A 171 3.60 -2.57 8.15
CA GLN A 171 3.35 -4.00 8.02
C GLN A 171 3.62 -4.44 6.58
N ASP A 172 4.14 -5.65 6.42
CA ASP A 172 4.04 -6.38 5.16
C ASP A 172 2.66 -7.03 5.07
N ILE A 173 1.81 -6.49 4.19
CA ILE A 173 0.41 -6.93 4.04
C ILE A 173 0.32 -8.41 3.62
N LEU A 174 1.35 -8.97 2.98
CA LEU A 174 1.34 -10.38 2.59
C LEU A 174 1.60 -11.34 3.75
N HIS A 175 2.29 -10.86 4.78
CA HIS A 175 2.74 -11.67 5.93
C HIS A 175 2.14 -11.12 7.22
N SER A 176 0.82 -10.92 7.23
CA SER A 176 0.07 -10.60 8.45
C SER A 176 -0.12 -11.86 9.29
N ASP A 177 0.41 -11.86 10.51
CA ASP A 177 0.12 -12.85 11.56
C ASP A 177 -1.29 -12.71 12.14
#